data_AF-A0A023JB40-F1
#
_entry.id   AF-A0A023JB40-F1
#
_cell.length_a   1.000
_cell.length_b   1.000
_cell.length_c   1.000
_cell.angle_alpha   90.00
_cell.angle_beta   90.00
_cell.angle_gamma   90.00
#
_symmetry.space_group_name_H-M   'P 1'
#
loop_
_entity.id
_entity.type
_entity.pdbx_description
1 polymer ?
#
loop_
_entity_poly.entity_id
_entity_poly.type
_entity_poly.pdbx_seq_one_letter_code
_entity_poly.pdbx_strand_id
1 'polypeptide(L)'
;QVTFSKRRNGLLKKAHELAVLCDAKVCLIMFSSNDRVHEYTSPNMTMKQLIDQFQHTVGVDIWSTHYERMQEHLKKLKDVNRNLRIQIRQRMGDCLDALSFQDLCKLEQEMHDSVDIIRQRKLKVIKSQITNHNRKMNNHKQVNKTLKHELDIREEYPRYGLVDDEGDFESVITFQNG
;
A
#
# COMPACT_ATOMS: atom_id res chain seq x y z
N GLN A 1 -29.95 -15.28 14.29
CA GLN A 1 -29.06 -16.18 15.06
C GLN A 1 -29.43 -16.14 16.55
N VAL A 2 -30.50 -16.82 16.97
CA VAL A 2 -30.96 -16.83 18.39
C VAL A 2 -30.77 -18.20 19.02
N THR A 3 -31.13 -19.26 18.30
CA THR A 3 -31.01 -20.66 18.77
C THR A 3 -29.56 -21.05 19.06
N PHE A 4 -28.61 -20.70 18.18
CA PHE A 4 -27.20 -20.95 18.39
C PHE A 4 -26.71 -20.32 19.70
N SER A 5 -26.99 -19.03 19.91
CA SER A 5 -26.57 -18.31 21.11
C SER A 5 -27.15 -18.92 22.39
N LYS A 6 -28.44 -19.29 22.38
CA LYS A 6 -29.09 -19.96 23.53
C LYS A 6 -28.48 -21.33 23.81
N ARG A 7 -28.30 -22.17 22.80
CA ARG A 7 -27.71 -23.52 22.96
C ARG A 7 -26.24 -23.47 23.37
N ARG A 8 -25.46 -22.57 22.76
CA ARG A 8 -24.06 -22.31 23.13
C ARG A 8 -23.96 -21.94 24.60
N ASN A 9 -24.74 -20.95 25.06
CA ASN A 9 -24.72 -20.52 26.45
C ASN A 9 -25.17 -21.64 27.40
N GLY A 10 -26.16 -22.45 27.03
CA GLY A 10 -26.58 -23.62 27.80
C GLY A 10 -25.49 -24.68 27.91
N LEU A 11 -24.77 -24.96 26.83
CA LEU A 11 -23.65 -25.89 26.81
C LEU A 11 -22.48 -25.40 27.69
N LEU A 12 -22.16 -24.11 27.61
CA LEU A 12 -21.13 -23.48 28.45
C LEU A 12 -21.47 -23.59 29.94
N LYS A 13 -22.73 -23.35 30.32
CA LYS A 13 -23.18 -23.51 31.71
C LYS A 13 -23.02 -24.95 32.20
N LYS A 14 -23.44 -25.94 31.41
CA LYS A 14 -23.28 -27.35 31.77
C LYS A 14 -21.81 -27.78 31.90
N ALA A 15 -20.94 -27.28 31.02
CA ALA A 15 -19.51 -27.56 31.11
C ALA A 15 -18.87 -26.93 32.37
N HIS A 16 -19.38 -25.77 32.79
CA HIS A 16 -18.98 -25.15 34.05
C HIS A 16 -19.46 -25.93 35.27
N GLU A 17 -20.74 -26.30 35.30
CA GLU A 17 -21.30 -27.15 36.35
C GLU A 17 -20.52 -28.47 36.47
N LEU A 18 -20.24 -29.14 35.35
CA LEU A 18 -19.45 -30.38 35.33
C LEU A 18 -18.03 -30.18 35.87
N ALA A 19 -17.36 -29.10 35.44
CA ALA A 19 -15.99 -28.81 35.89
C ALA A 19 -15.93 -28.59 37.40
N VAL A 20 -16.89 -27.86 37.98
CA VAL A 20 -16.93 -27.54 39.41
C VAL A 20 -17.41 -28.71 40.26
N LEU A 21 -18.48 -29.40 39.85
CA LEU A 21 -19.09 -30.47 40.65
C LEU A 21 -18.24 -31.73 40.71
N CYS A 22 -17.46 -32.00 39.66
CA CYS A 22 -16.68 -33.23 39.54
C CYS A 22 -15.16 -33.01 39.61
N ASP A 23 -14.71 -31.78 39.84
CA ASP A 23 -13.30 -31.37 39.70
C ASP A 23 -12.70 -31.82 38.35
N ALA A 24 -13.52 -31.71 37.30
CA ALA A 24 -13.18 -32.20 35.97
C ALA A 24 -12.50 -31.11 35.13
N LYS A 25 -11.42 -31.49 34.45
CA LYS A 25 -10.75 -30.66 33.44
C LYS A 25 -11.55 -30.70 32.14
N VAL A 26 -12.20 -29.60 31.79
CA VAL A 26 -13.10 -29.52 30.63
C VAL A 26 -12.66 -28.38 29.70
N CYS A 27 -12.58 -28.65 28.40
CA CYS A 27 -12.37 -27.63 27.36
C CYS A 27 -13.42 -27.81 26.25
N LEU A 28 -13.93 -26.68 25.76
CA LEU A 28 -14.84 -26.63 24.61
C LEU A 28 -14.30 -25.62 23.60
N ILE A 29 -14.21 -26.04 22.35
CA ILE A 29 -13.90 -25.18 21.20
C ILE A 29 -15.03 -25.36 20.18
N MET A 30 -15.76 -24.29 19.89
CA MET A 30 -16.89 -24.29 18.96
C MET A 30 -16.63 -23.33 17.81
N PHE A 31 -16.70 -23.87 16.58
CA PHE A 31 -16.68 -23.08 15.35
C PHE A 31 -18.10 -22.85 14.88
N SER A 32 -18.45 -21.59 14.65
CA SER A 32 -19.73 -21.22 14.05
C SER A 32 -19.59 -21.09 12.54
N SER A 33 -20.71 -21.11 11.82
CA SER A 33 -20.74 -21.03 10.35
C SER A 33 -20.26 -19.68 9.78
N ASN A 34 -19.95 -18.70 10.63
CA ASN A 34 -19.36 -17.42 10.25
C ASN A 34 -17.91 -17.31 10.73
N ASP A 35 -17.23 -18.45 10.89
CA ASP A 35 -15.83 -18.60 11.32
C ASP A 35 -15.50 -17.95 12.66
N ARG A 36 -16.51 -17.64 13.50
CA ARG A 36 -16.26 -17.19 14.87
C ARG A 36 -16.02 -18.38 15.78
N VAL A 37 -14.93 -18.27 16.54
CA VAL A 37 -14.56 -19.22 17.59
C VAL A 37 -15.22 -18.83 18.91
N HIS A 38 -15.81 -19.80 19.58
CA HIS A 38 -16.30 -19.68 20.94
C HIS A 38 -15.66 -20.75 21.81
N GLU A 39 -15.08 -20.34 22.94
CA GLU A 39 -14.28 -21.21 23.78
C GLU A 39 -14.71 -21.18 25.24
N TYR A 40 -14.41 -22.29 25.93
CA TYR A 40 -14.48 -22.39 27.38
C TYR A 40 -13.40 -23.36 27.86
N THR A 41 -12.82 -23.05 29.01
CA THR A 41 -11.89 -23.93 29.71
C THR A 41 -12.24 -23.91 31.20
N SER A 42 -12.12 -25.06 31.85
CA SER A 42 -12.35 -25.20 33.29
C SER A 42 -11.53 -24.19 34.10
N PRO A 43 -12.04 -23.72 35.25
CA PRO A 43 -11.30 -22.84 36.15
C PRO A 43 -9.93 -23.43 36.50
N ASN A 44 -8.94 -22.57 36.73
CA ASN A 44 -7.57 -22.93 37.11
C ASN A 44 -6.72 -23.64 36.03
N MET A 45 -7.17 -23.70 34.77
CA MET A 45 -6.35 -24.19 33.67
C MET A 45 -6.52 -23.35 32.40
N THR A 46 -5.44 -23.19 31.65
CA THR A 46 -5.47 -22.54 30.33
C THR A 46 -5.80 -23.56 29.24
N MET A 47 -6.40 -23.10 28.14
CA MET A 47 -6.66 -23.95 26.97
C MET A 47 -5.38 -24.63 26.48
N LYS A 48 -4.26 -23.89 26.44
CA LYS A 48 -2.95 -24.43 26.05
C LYS A 48 -2.55 -25.63 26.92
N GLN A 49 -2.62 -25.49 28.25
CA GLN A 49 -2.27 -26.57 29.17
C GLN A 49 -3.16 -27.81 28.98
N LEU A 50 -4.46 -27.64 28.68
CA LEU A 50 -5.36 -28.76 28.40
C LEU A 50 -4.99 -29.46 27.10
N ILE A 51 -4.73 -28.70 26.05
CA ILE A 51 -4.30 -29.21 24.75
C ILE A 51 -2.96 -29.94 24.88
N ASP A 52 -2.00 -29.38 25.63
CA ASP A 52 -0.71 -30.02 25.89
C ASP A 52 -0.88 -31.35 26.65
N GLN A 53 -1.75 -31.39 27.66
CA GLN A 53 -2.11 -32.64 28.36
C GLN A 53 -2.76 -33.65 27.41
N PHE A 54 -3.71 -33.22 26.57
CA PHE A 54 -4.36 -34.08 25.59
C PHE A 54 -3.35 -34.68 24.59
N GLN A 55 -2.46 -33.86 24.03
CA GLN A 55 -1.38 -34.30 23.14
C GLN A 55 -0.49 -35.35 23.82
N HIS A 56 -0.12 -35.12 25.07
CA HIS A 56 0.71 -36.05 25.84
C HIS A 56 -0.01 -37.38 26.13
N THR A 57 -1.29 -37.33 26.52
CA THR A 57 -2.08 -38.53 26.84
C THR A 57 -2.39 -39.37 25.61
N VAL A 58 -2.71 -38.74 24.47
CA VAL A 58 -3.05 -39.43 23.22
C VAL A 58 -1.81 -39.78 22.41
N GLY A 59 -0.66 -39.16 22.70
CA GLY A 59 0.59 -39.37 21.97
C GLY A 59 0.57 -38.75 20.56
N VAL A 60 -0.13 -37.63 20.39
CA VAL A 60 -0.28 -36.93 19.11
C VAL A 60 0.31 -35.53 19.21
N ASP A 61 1.13 -35.15 18.24
CA ASP A 61 1.57 -33.76 18.05
C ASP A 61 0.70 -33.08 16.99
N ILE A 62 -0.24 -32.25 17.43
CA ILE A 62 -1.13 -31.51 16.53
C ILE A 62 -0.44 -30.30 15.87
N TRP A 63 0.71 -29.88 16.39
CA TRP A 63 1.44 -28.72 15.89
C TRP A 63 2.46 -29.09 14.82
N SER A 64 3.02 -30.31 14.86
CA SER A 64 4.03 -30.84 13.93
C SER A 64 3.75 -30.48 12.46
N THR A 65 2.62 -30.93 11.93
CA THR A 65 2.26 -30.74 10.51
C THR A 65 2.08 -29.28 10.10
N HIS A 66 1.50 -28.45 10.98
CA HIS A 66 1.34 -27.03 10.72
C HIS A 66 2.68 -26.30 10.78
N TYR A 67 3.51 -26.65 11.76
CA TYR A 67 4.83 -26.08 11.93
C TYR A 67 5.76 -26.46 10.77
N GLU A 68 5.73 -27.71 10.31
CA GLU A 68 6.45 -28.17 9.12
C GLU A 68 6.06 -27.38 7.87
N ARG A 69 4.75 -27.22 7.62
CA ARG A 69 4.26 -26.40 6.48
C ARG A 69 4.72 -24.95 6.58
N MET A 70 4.68 -24.37 7.78
CA MET A 70 5.15 -23.00 8.02
C MET A 70 6.65 -22.88 7.75
N GLN A 71 7.45 -23.84 8.21
CA GLN A 71 8.89 -23.87 7.98
C GLN A 71 9.23 -24.05 6.49
N GLU A 72 8.50 -24.90 5.78
CA GLU A 72 8.67 -25.09 4.34
C GLU A 72 8.35 -23.79 3.58
N HIS A 73 7.27 -23.11 3.95
CA HIS A 73 6.89 -21.82 3.36
C HIS A 73 7.95 -20.75 3.64
N LEU A 74 8.45 -20.68 4.87
CA LEU A 74 9.53 -19.76 5.23
C LEU A 74 10.81 -20.05 4.44
N LYS A 75 11.15 -21.32 4.23
CA LYS A 75 12.30 -21.73 3.41
C LYS A 75 12.13 -21.25 1.96
N LYS A 76 10.97 -21.50 1.35
CA LYS A 76 10.66 -21.03 -0.02
C LYS A 76 10.81 -19.51 -0.15
N LEU A 77 10.28 -18.76 0.82
CA LEU A 77 10.40 -17.30 0.85
C LEU A 77 11.86 -16.84 0.96
N LYS A 78 12.66 -17.49 1.80
CA LYS A 78 14.09 -17.20 1.95
C LYS A 78 14.85 -17.48 0.65
N ASP A 79 14.54 -18.58 -0.03
CA ASP A 79 15.17 -18.95 -1.29
C ASP A 79 14.83 -17.95 -2.41
N VAL A 80 13.56 -17.55 -2.53
CA VAL A 80 13.13 -16.51 -3.47
C VAL A 80 13.84 -15.18 -3.18
N ASN A 81 13.91 -14.76 -1.91
CA ASN A 81 14.57 -13.52 -1.52
C ASN A 81 16.08 -13.56 -1.84
N ARG A 82 16.74 -14.69 -1.54
CA ARG A 82 18.13 -14.92 -1.89
C ARG A 82 18.36 -14.81 -3.40
N ASN A 83 17.51 -15.44 -4.21
CA ASN A 83 17.61 -15.40 -5.67
C ASN A 83 17.43 -13.98 -6.21
N LEU A 84 16.43 -13.23 -5.72
CA LEU A 84 16.22 -11.82 -6.10
C LEU A 84 17.43 -10.96 -5.74
N ARG A 85 18.01 -11.14 -4.56
CA ARG A 85 19.23 -10.42 -4.15
C ARG A 85 20.44 -10.75 -5.03
N ILE A 86 20.55 -11.98 -5.51
CA ILE A 86 21.60 -12.37 -6.46
C ILE A 86 21.36 -11.67 -7.81
N GLN A 87 20.14 -11.73 -8.34
CA GLN A 87 19.81 -11.08 -9.61
C GLN A 87 20.04 -9.56 -9.57
N ILE A 88 19.68 -8.89 -8.48
CA ILE A 88 19.97 -7.46 -8.30
C ILE A 88 21.47 -7.19 -8.36
N ARG A 89 22.28 -7.96 -7.61
CA ARG A 89 23.74 -7.81 -7.62
C ARG A 89 24.33 -8.06 -9.00
N GLN A 90 23.89 -9.09 -9.69
CA GLN A 90 24.32 -9.39 -11.06
C GLN A 90 24.00 -8.26 -12.03
N ARG A 91 22.80 -7.67 -11.95
CA ARG A 91 22.43 -6.48 -12.75
C ARG A 91 23.24 -5.23 -12.38
N MET A 92 23.83 -5.18 -11.19
CA MET A 92 24.77 -4.13 -10.76
C MET A 92 26.23 -4.42 -11.16
N GLY A 93 26.52 -5.59 -11.75
CA GLY A 93 27.86 -6.01 -12.14
C GLY A 93 28.61 -6.85 -11.10
N ASP A 94 27.96 -7.25 -10.00
CA ASP A 94 28.55 -8.02 -8.92
C ASP A 94 28.21 -9.52 -9.00
N CYS A 95 29.06 -10.39 -8.43
CA CYS A 95 28.82 -11.83 -8.29
C CYS A 95 28.50 -12.55 -9.62
N LEU A 96 29.29 -12.26 -10.66
CA LEU A 96 29.13 -12.81 -12.02
C LEU A 96 29.84 -14.16 -12.21
N ASP A 97 30.70 -14.56 -11.27
CA ASP A 97 31.57 -15.74 -11.39
C ASP A 97 30.83 -17.07 -11.57
N ALA A 98 29.58 -17.14 -11.11
CA ALA A 98 28.75 -18.34 -11.18
C ALA A 98 27.87 -18.40 -12.45
N LEU A 99 27.91 -17.39 -13.31
CA LEU A 99 27.13 -17.34 -14.55
C LEU A 99 27.91 -17.99 -15.70
N SER A 100 27.20 -18.74 -16.54
CA SER A 100 27.78 -19.20 -17.80
C SER A 100 27.94 -18.03 -18.77
N PHE A 101 28.81 -18.18 -19.77
CA PHE A 101 28.94 -17.17 -20.84
C PHE A 101 27.60 -16.84 -21.51
N GLN A 102 26.76 -17.86 -21.74
CA GLN A 102 25.43 -17.65 -22.31
C GLN A 102 24.53 -16.82 -21.39
N ASP A 103 24.60 -17.04 -20.07
CA ASP A 103 23.81 -16.27 -19.11
C ASP A 103 24.32 -14.83 -18.98
N LEU A 104 25.63 -14.62 -19.11
CA LEU A 104 26.23 -13.28 -19.17
C LEU A 104 25.74 -12.51 -20.41
N CYS A 105 25.74 -13.13 -21.60
CA CYS A 105 25.22 -12.48 -22.80
C CYS A 105 23.73 -12.13 -22.68
N LYS A 106 22.92 -13.01 -22.09
CA LYS A 106 21.50 -12.72 -21.81
C LYS A 106 21.35 -11.55 -20.85
N LEU A 107 22.12 -11.54 -19.76
CA LEU A 107 22.10 -10.46 -18.78
C LEU A 107 22.52 -9.12 -19.40
N GLU A 108 23.57 -9.12 -20.23
CA GLU A 108 24.00 -7.94 -20.98
C GLU A 108 22.89 -7.41 -21.88
N GLN A 109 22.26 -8.29 -22.68
CA GLN A 109 21.17 -7.92 -23.56
C GLN A 109 19.97 -7.36 -22.78
N GLU A 110 19.54 -8.03 -21.70
CA GLU A 110 18.45 -7.54 -20.84
C GLU A 110 18.74 -6.16 -20.25
N MET A 111 19.99 -5.90 -19.84
CA MET A 111 20.41 -4.61 -19.33
C MET A 111 20.42 -3.54 -20.42
N HIS A 112 20.89 -3.87 -21.62
CA HIS A 112 20.87 -2.98 -22.77
C HIS A 112 19.44 -2.55 -23.12
N ASP A 113 18.53 -3.52 -23.28
CA ASP A 113 17.12 -3.29 -23.59
C ASP A 113 16.44 -2.43 -22.51
N SER A 114 16.74 -2.72 -21.24
CA SER A 114 16.19 -1.97 -20.10
C SER A 114 16.63 -0.50 -20.13
N VAL A 115 17.90 -0.23 -20.45
CA VAL A 115 18.43 1.13 -20.56
C VAL A 115 17.76 1.89 -21.70
N ASP A 116 17.53 1.23 -22.83
CA ASP A 116 16.88 1.87 -23.98
C ASP A 116 15.41 2.23 -23.68
N ILE A 117 14.67 1.35 -23.01
CA ILE A 117 13.32 1.65 -22.52
C ILE A 117 13.35 2.88 -21.58
N ILE A 118 14.30 2.94 -20.64
CA ILE A 118 14.43 4.05 -19.70
C ILE A 118 14.74 5.36 -20.46
N ARG A 119 15.69 5.33 -21.41
CA ARG A 119 16.04 6.49 -22.24
C ARG A 119 14.85 6.99 -23.04
N GLN A 120 14.13 6.10 -23.72
CA GLN A 120 12.93 6.47 -24.49
C GLN A 120 11.88 7.15 -23.62
N ARG A 121 11.62 6.61 -22.42
CA ARG A 121 10.68 7.23 -21.46
C ARG A 121 11.15 8.61 -21.01
N LYS A 122 12.43 8.76 -20.64
CA LYS A 122 12.99 10.06 -20.24
C LYS A 122 12.92 11.08 -21.36
N LEU A 123 13.28 10.71 -22.58
CA LEU A 123 13.22 11.57 -23.76
C LEU A 123 11.78 12.02 -24.06
N LYS A 124 10.80 11.11 -23.93
CA LYS A 124 9.38 11.46 -24.09
C LYS A 124 8.93 12.52 -23.09
N VAL A 125 9.33 12.39 -21.82
CA VAL A 125 9.02 13.37 -20.78
C VAL A 125 9.68 14.72 -21.08
N ILE A 126 10.98 14.73 -21.40
CA ILE A 126 11.72 15.95 -21.75
C ILE A 126 11.08 16.66 -22.94
N LYS A 127 10.78 15.91 -24.01
CA LYS A 127 10.11 16.45 -25.21
C LYS A 127 8.77 17.09 -24.86
N SER A 128 7.96 16.44 -24.03
CA SER A 128 6.68 16.99 -23.58
C SER A 128 6.85 18.25 -22.71
N GLN A 129 7.90 18.32 -21.89
CA GLN A 129 8.20 19.54 -21.14
C GLN A 129 8.61 20.68 -22.07
N ILE A 130 9.48 20.43 -23.05
CA ILE A 130 9.92 21.44 -24.03
C ILE A 130 8.71 22.01 -24.79
N THR A 131 7.81 21.15 -25.29
CA THR A 131 6.62 21.62 -26.02
C THR A 131 5.70 22.48 -25.15
N ASN A 132 5.51 22.10 -23.89
CA ASN A 132 4.69 22.89 -22.96
C ASN A 132 5.34 24.27 -22.66
N HIS A 133 6.65 24.32 -22.42
CA HIS A 133 7.36 25.57 -22.19
C HIS A 133 7.35 26.49 -23.42
N ASN A 134 7.55 25.94 -24.61
CA ASN A 134 7.46 26.70 -25.85
C ASN A 134 6.06 27.29 -26.06
N ARG A 135 5.01 26.53 -25.73
CA ARG A 135 3.62 27.04 -25.77
C ARG A 135 3.43 28.20 -24.80
N LYS A 136 3.89 28.08 -23.55
CA LYS A 136 3.82 29.16 -22.56
C LYS A 136 4.59 30.40 -23.01
N MET A 137 5.81 30.23 -23.52
CA MET A 137 6.63 31.33 -24.05
C MET A 137 5.91 32.07 -25.18
N ASN A 138 5.31 31.34 -26.13
CA ASN A 138 4.58 31.95 -27.24
C ASN A 138 3.33 32.70 -26.76
N ASN A 139 2.59 32.15 -25.79
CA ASN A 139 1.46 32.84 -25.18
C ASN A 139 1.90 34.13 -24.49
N HIS A 140 2.96 34.10 -23.67
CA HIS A 140 3.49 35.30 -23.03
C HIS A 140 3.98 36.34 -24.04
N LYS A 141 4.64 35.92 -25.13
CA LYS A 141 5.03 36.81 -26.23
C LYS A 141 3.82 37.48 -26.86
N GLN A 142 2.74 36.74 -27.09
CA GLN A 142 1.52 37.29 -27.69
C GLN A 142 0.82 38.28 -26.75
N VAL A 143 0.65 37.93 -25.46
CA VAL A 143 0.06 38.82 -24.46
C VAL A 143 0.86 40.11 -24.33
N ASN A 144 2.21 40.03 -24.29
CA ASN A 144 3.07 41.20 -24.21
C ASN A 144 2.93 42.10 -25.45
N LYS A 145 2.83 41.53 -26.67
CA LYS A 145 2.54 42.31 -27.89
C LYS A 145 1.22 43.05 -27.80
N THR A 146 0.15 42.39 -27.33
CA THR A 146 -1.17 43.02 -27.16
C THR A 146 -1.11 44.16 -26.14
N LEU A 147 -0.51 43.92 -24.97
CA LEU A 147 -0.38 44.95 -23.93
C LEU A 147 0.40 46.18 -24.40
N LYS A 148 1.49 45.97 -25.16
CA LYS A 148 2.24 47.09 -25.76
C LYS A 148 1.37 47.91 -26.70
N HIS A 149 0.60 47.24 -27.57
CA HIS A 149 -0.31 47.93 -28.48
C HIS A 149 -1.40 48.72 -27.74
N GLU A 150 -1.95 48.17 -26.64
CA GLU A 150 -2.91 48.88 -25.79
C GLU A 150 -2.30 50.11 -25.10
N LEU A 151 -1.03 50.03 -24.68
CA LEU A 151 -0.30 51.17 -24.12
C LEU A 151 -0.07 52.25 -25.19
N ASP A 152 0.37 51.86 -26.38
CA ASP A 152 0.59 52.80 -27.49
C ASP A 152 -0.71 53.55 -27.85
N ILE A 153 -1.86 52.84 -27.89
CA ILE A 153 -3.18 53.46 -28.12
C ILE A 153 -3.56 54.43 -26.99
N ARG A 154 -3.24 54.12 -25.74
CA ARG A 154 -3.51 55.00 -24.59
C ARG A 154 -2.62 56.24 -24.57
N GLU A 155 -1.42 56.17 -25.15
CA GLU A 155 -0.54 57.33 -25.34
C GLU A 155 -1.01 58.22 -26.51
N GLU A 156 -1.51 57.63 -27.60
CA GLU A 156 -2.07 58.37 -28.75
C GLU A 156 -3.43 59.02 -28.47
N TYR A 157 -4.23 58.45 -27.56
CA TYR A 157 -5.46 59.04 -27.06
C TYR A 157 -5.37 59.23 -25.56
N PRO A 158 -4.81 60.36 -25.07
CA PRO A 158 -4.99 60.74 -23.69
C PRO A 158 -6.50 60.76 -23.46
N ARG A 159 -7.01 59.94 -22.53
CA ARG A 159 -8.38 60.13 -22.05
C ARG A 159 -8.49 61.61 -21.71
N TYR A 160 -9.32 62.35 -22.45
CA TYR A 160 -9.82 63.63 -21.97
C TYR A 160 -10.29 63.37 -20.54
N GLY A 161 -9.64 64.04 -19.59
CA GLY A 161 -9.92 63.87 -18.18
C GLY A 161 -11.43 63.94 -17.99
N LEU A 162 -12.00 62.88 -17.42
CA LEU A 162 -13.21 63.09 -16.65
C LEU A 162 -12.77 64.09 -15.58
N VAL A 163 -13.32 65.30 -15.70
CA VAL A 163 -13.20 66.35 -14.70
C VAL A 163 -13.49 65.66 -13.37
N ASP A 164 -12.54 65.71 -12.45
CA ASP A 164 -12.78 65.43 -11.04
C ASP A 164 -13.80 66.49 -10.59
N ASP A 165 -15.08 66.21 -10.80
CA ASP A 165 -16.15 66.87 -10.06
C ASP A 165 -16.16 66.16 -8.71
N GLU A 166 -15.56 66.82 -7.72
CA GLU A 166 -15.59 66.46 -6.31
C GLU A 166 -17.04 66.19 -5.90
N GLY A 167 -17.42 64.91 -5.87
CA GLY A 167 -18.78 64.48 -5.66
C GLY A 167 -18.85 63.04 -5.21
N ASP A 168 -18.31 62.79 -4.01
CA ASP A 168 -18.74 61.79 -3.02
C ASP A 168 -19.69 60.69 -3.54
N PHE A 169 -19.18 59.50 -3.86
CA PHE A 169 -19.97 58.26 -3.79
C PHE A 169 -19.07 57.02 -3.59
N GLU A 170 -19.09 56.57 -2.35
CA GLU A 170 -18.72 55.26 -1.85
C GLU A 170 -19.26 54.12 -2.75
N SER A 171 -18.39 53.22 -3.25
CA SER A 171 -18.79 51.82 -3.45
C SER A 171 -17.59 50.86 -3.55
N VAL A 172 -17.46 50.11 -2.44
CA VAL A 172 -17.04 48.71 -2.32
C VAL A 172 -17.10 47.91 -3.64
N ILE A 173 -16.03 47.18 -3.96
CA ILE A 173 -16.07 45.72 -4.26
C ILE A 173 -14.64 45.15 -4.23
N THR A 174 -14.45 44.26 -3.26
CA THR A 174 -13.40 43.25 -3.10
C THR A 174 -13.40 42.19 -4.21
N PHE A 175 -12.28 41.49 -4.40
CA PHE A 175 -12.10 40.03 -4.59
C PHE A 175 -10.82 39.76 -5.41
N GLN A 176 -9.74 39.28 -4.78
CA GLN A 176 -9.37 37.90 -4.42
C GLN A 176 -8.51 37.19 -5.47
N ASN A 177 -7.30 36.83 -5.02
CA ASN A 177 -6.41 35.89 -5.65
C ASN A 177 -7.05 34.49 -5.73
N GLY A 178 -6.90 33.85 -6.89
CA GLY A 178 -7.02 32.42 -7.12
C GLY A 178 -5.97 31.99 -8.13
#